data_AF-A0A258JRD3-F1
#
_entry.id   AF-A0A258JRD3-F1
#
_cell.length_a   1.000
_cell.length_b   1.000
_cell.length_c   1.000
_cell.angle_alpha   90.00
_cell.angle_beta   90.00
_cell.angle_gamma   90.00
#
_symmetry.space_group_name_H-M   'P 1'
#
loop_
_entity.id
_entity.type
_entity.pdbx_description
1 polymer ?
#
loop_
_entity_poly.entity_id
_entity_poly.type
_entity_poly.pdbx_seq_one_letter_code
_entity_poly.pdbx_strand_id
1 'polypeptide(L)'
;MAAGAACLLLTGCGGVVDADQAALCDQVAAALHPDGTHLSRSAYAPAGAGLRGVRLSYVARAPDADTSRPGVLTCLFADATGPGRLDLIGVETPHGPLSDSRLFILKRWGLAPGAGLAVTDSPAPWLALPPWAAYGLQQGMNALGPAALFAALATAFTLIHGLTGRIVLAVGEIAVTGGAAVLVLSGLAAQFGALTLDHVGLGVVAAVLTGALWAWTIGRFVLEPFQHRRGGGQGVLIASIGVALVL
;
A
#
# COMPACT_ATOMS: atom_id res chain seq x y z
N MET A 1 15.25 -4.18 -26.13
CA MET A 1 15.37 -2.93 -25.33
C MET A 1 14.66 -3.03 -23.98
N ALA A 2 14.68 -4.20 -23.30
CA ALA A 2 14.00 -4.41 -22.01
C ALA A 2 14.96 -4.48 -20.80
N ALA A 3 16.26 -4.59 -21.04
CA ALA A 3 17.26 -4.78 -19.97
C ALA A 3 17.60 -3.50 -19.17
N GLY A 4 17.30 -2.31 -19.70
CA GLY A 4 17.64 -1.04 -19.04
C GLY A 4 16.67 -0.63 -17.91
N ALA A 5 15.43 -1.10 -17.94
CA ALA A 5 14.41 -0.71 -16.96
C ALA A 5 14.51 -1.45 -15.62
N ALA A 6 15.15 -2.63 -15.60
CA ALA A 6 15.25 -3.46 -14.40
C ALA A 6 16.19 -2.86 -13.33
N CYS A 7 17.21 -2.09 -13.72
CA CYS A 7 18.16 -1.51 -12.76
C CYS A 7 17.63 -0.29 -11.99
N LEU A 8 16.55 0.35 -12.46
CA LEU A 8 15.95 1.51 -11.77
C LEU A 8 14.96 1.13 -10.65
N LEU A 9 14.59 -0.15 -10.53
CA LEU A 9 13.62 -0.62 -9.53
C LEU A 9 14.27 -1.07 -8.21
N LEU A 10 15.60 -1.04 -8.11
CA LEU A 10 16.36 -1.56 -6.95
C LEU A 10 16.67 -0.51 -5.87
N THR A 11 16.30 0.77 -6.05
CA THR A 11 16.60 1.83 -5.07
C THR A 11 15.56 1.96 -3.94
N GLY A 12 14.55 1.10 -3.89
CA GLY A 12 13.44 1.19 -2.94
C GLY A 12 13.64 0.56 -1.55
N CYS A 13 14.79 -0.08 -1.27
CA CYS A 13 15.01 -0.78 0.00
C CYS A 13 15.52 0.14 1.14
N GLY A 14 15.00 1.36 1.22
CA GLY A 14 15.09 2.14 2.47
C GLY A 14 14.10 1.56 3.47
N GLY A 15 14.49 1.43 4.74
CA GLY A 15 13.58 0.95 5.79
C GLY A 15 12.29 1.76 5.78
N VAL A 16 11.18 1.14 5.37
CA VAL A 16 9.90 1.83 5.21
C VAL A 16 9.35 2.11 6.59
N VAL A 17 9.41 3.38 6.98
CA VAL A 17 8.71 3.90 8.15
C VAL A 17 7.28 4.22 7.70
N ASP A 18 6.29 3.71 8.42
CA ASP A 18 4.88 4.02 8.16
C ASP A 18 4.64 5.54 8.35
N ALA A 19 4.08 6.19 7.33
CA ALA A 19 3.88 7.64 7.32
C ALA A 19 2.90 8.11 8.41
N ASP A 20 1.88 7.30 8.74
CA ASP A 20 0.91 7.63 9.77
C ASP A 20 1.56 7.50 11.16
N GLN A 21 2.38 6.45 11.37
CA GLN A 21 3.15 6.29 12.61
C GLN A 21 4.17 7.41 12.80
N ALA A 22 4.84 7.82 11.72
CA ALA A 22 5.78 8.93 11.70
C ALA A 22 5.09 10.26 12.06
N ALA A 23 3.91 10.52 11.50
CA ALA A 23 3.11 11.70 11.81
C ALA A 23 2.62 11.72 13.26
N LEU A 24 2.25 10.57 13.83
CA LEU A 24 1.90 10.48 15.24
C LEU A 24 3.12 10.75 16.14
N CYS A 25 4.29 10.29 15.72
CA CYS A 25 5.54 10.50 16.45
C CYS A 25 5.98 11.99 16.46
N ASP A 26 5.64 12.76 15.42
CA ASP A 26 5.82 14.21 15.42
C ASP A 26 4.91 14.91 16.43
N GLN A 27 3.65 14.47 16.54
CA GLN A 27 2.69 15.04 17.50
C GLN A 27 3.16 14.76 18.94
N VAL A 28 3.72 13.57 19.19
CA VAL A 28 4.38 13.25 20.46
C VAL A 28 5.53 14.22 20.72
N ALA A 29 6.38 14.48 19.72
CA ALA A 29 7.48 15.45 19.85
C ALA A 29 6.97 16.84 20.23
N ALA A 30 5.94 17.32 19.54
CA ALA A 30 5.33 18.62 19.79
C ALA A 30 4.76 18.72 21.21
N ALA A 31 4.02 17.70 21.66
CA ALA A 31 3.38 17.68 22.97
C ALA A 31 4.36 17.56 24.15
N LEU A 32 5.58 17.06 23.92
CA LEU A 32 6.62 16.96 24.95
C LEU A 32 7.39 18.27 25.19
N HIS A 33 7.24 19.26 24.31
CA HIS A 33 7.89 20.56 24.44
C HIS A 33 6.88 21.63 24.82
N PRO A 34 7.31 22.70 25.51
CA PRO A 34 6.42 23.81 25.84
C PRO A 34 5.93 24.52 24.58
N ASP A 35 4.74 25.09 24.67
CA ASP A 35 4.13 25.87 23.59
C ASP A 35 5.08 26.97 23.09
N GLY A 36 5.13 27.16 21.77
CA GLY A 36 6.05 28.11 21.13
C GLY A 36 7.47 27.58 20.89
N THR A 37 7.78 26.32 21.26
CA THR A 37 9.02 25.68 20.84
C THR A 37 8.99 25.43 19.33
N HIS A 38 9.94 26.01 18.60
CA HIS A 38 10.09 25.72 17.18
C HIS A 38 10.84 24.39 17.01
N LEU A 39 10.12 23.38 16.56
CA LEU A 39 10.63 22.03 16.37
C LEU A 39 10.82 21.73 14.88
N SER A 40 11.99 21.24 14.53
CA SER A 40 12.43 20.88 13.19
C SER A 40 12.72 19.39 13.09
N ARG A 41 12.05 18.66 12.19
CA ARG A 41 12.37 17.26 11.93
C ARG A 41 13.66 17.14 11.13
N SER A 42 14.60 16.28 11.56
CA SER A 42 15.81 15.96 10.80
C SER A 42 15.76 14.61 10.10
N ALA A 43 15.27 13.55 10.75
CA ALA A 43 15.21 12.21 10.15
C ALA A 43 14.22 11.28 10.85
N TYR A 44 13.75 10.28 10.11
CA TYR A 44 13.11 9.09 10.65
C TYR A 44 13.98 7.86 10.42
N ALA A 45 13.94 6.95 11.38
CA ALA A 45 14.48 5.61 11.25
C ALA A 45 13.54 4.60 11.93
N PRO A 46 13.57 3.33 11.55
CA PRO A 46 12.97 2.27 12.37
C PRO A 46 13.55 2.27 13.79
N ALA A 47 12.72 1.99 14.80
CA ALA A 47 13.13 1.98 16.22
C ALA A 47 14.27 0.98 16.53
N GLY A 48 14.45 -0.05 15.70
CA GLY A 48 15.48 -1.07 15.84
C GLY A 48 15.01 -2.42 15.31
N ALA A 49 15.92 -3.37 15.15
CA ALA A 49 15.57 -4.72 14.70
C ALA A 49 14.62 -5.39 15.72
N GLY A 50 13.40 -5.74 15.29
CA GLY A 50 12.37 -6.37 16.13
C GLY A 50 11.51 -5.41 16.95
N LEU A 51 11.81 -4.11 16.97
CA LEU A 51 10.97 -3.10 17.61
C LEU A 51 9.97 -2.53 16.61
N ARG A 52 8.69 -2.58 16.95
CA ARG A 52 7.59 -1.97 16.20
C ARG A 52 7.53 -0.50 16.57
N GLY A 53 8.31 0.33 15.87
CA GLY A 53 8.43 1.72 16.28
C GLY A 53 9.16 2.62 15.30
N VAL A 54 9.01 3.92 15.53
CA VAL A 54 9.63 4.99 14.76
C VAL A 54 10.57 5.78 15.67
N ARG A 55 11.83 5.86 15.27
CA ARG A 55 12.82 6.75 15.87
C ARG A 55 12.81 8.07 15.10
N LEU A 56 12.48 9.15 15.80
CA LEU A 56 12.45 10.50 15.29
C LEU A 56 13.67 11.26 15.82
N SER A 57 14.46 11.83 14.90
CA SER A 57 15.50 12.80 15.22
C SER A 57 14.99 14.20 14.84
N TYR A 58 15.15 15.16 15.73
CA TYR A 58 14.66 16.52 15.56
C TYR A 58 15.60 17.53 16.21
N VAL A 59 15.36 18.81 15.93
CA VAL A 59 16.06 19.94 16.51
C VAL A 59 15.02 20.86 17.14
N ALA A 60 15.19 21.21 18.41
CA ALA A 60 14.29 22.05 19.16
C ALA A 60 14.93 23.41 19.46
N ARG A 61 14.22 24.49 19.16
CA ARG A 61 14.55 25.84 19.60
C ARG A 61 13.43 26.34 20.51
N ALA A 62 13.71 26.36 21.82
CA ALA A 62 12.78 26.91 22.81
C ALA A 62 12.64 28.43 22.62
N PRO A 63 11.51 29.03 22.98
CA PRO A 63 11.25 30.46 22.77
C PRO A 63 12.28 31.37 23.47
N ASP A 64 12.76 30.96 24.65
CA ASP A 64 13.75 31.71 25.44
C ASP A 64 15.21 31.29 25.16
N ALA A 65 15.44 30.32 24.27
CA ALA A 65 16.75 29.79 23.99
C ALA A 65 17.28 30.23 22.63
N ASP A 66 18.40 30.94 22.63
CA ASP A 66 19.08 31.39 21.40
C ASP A 66 19.70 30.20 20.62
N THR A 67 19.96 29.09 21.31
CA THR A 67 20.57 27.88 20.75
C THR A 67 19.56 26.78 20.49
N SER A 68 19.64 26.18 19.31
CA SER A 68 18.92 24.96 18.97
C SER A 68 19.57 23.73 19.59
N ARG A 69 18.77 22.83 20.14
CA ARG A 69 19.21 21.59 20.77
C ARG A 69 18.74 20.38 19.97
N PRO A 70 19.62 19.43 19.63
CA PRO A 70 19.20 18.18 19.02
C PRO A 70 18.41 17.34 20.03
N GLY A 71 17.35 16.70 19.56
CA GLY A 71 16.51 15.78 20.30
C GLY A 71 16.30 14.49 19.54
N VAL A 72 16.13 13.39 20.28
CA VAL A 72 15.81 12.08 19.73
C VAL A 72 14.72 11.48 20.59
N LEU A 73 13.70 10.91 19.96
CA LEU A 73 12.69 10.12 20.65
C LEU A 73 12.33 8.89 19.82
N THR A 74 11.87 7.84 20.49
CA THR A 74 11.45 6.60 19.85
C THR A 74 10.02 6.29 20.26
N CYS A 75 9.10 6.31 19.30
CA CYS A 75 7.70 5.93 19.50
C CYS A 75 7.52 4.45 19.21
N LEU A 76 6.96 3.70 20.17
CA LEU A 76 6.67 2.27 20.05
C LEU A 76 5.17 2.06 19.85
N PHE A 77 4.81 1.18 18.92
CA PHE A 77 3.42 0.89 18.55
C PHE A 77 3.07 -0.56 18.83
N ALA A 78 1.78 -0.82 19.12
CA ALA A 78 1.29 -2.17 19.42
C ALA A 78 1.56 -3.13 18.26
N ASP A 79 1.23 -2.70 17.04
CA ASP A 79 1.39 -3.49 15.83
C ASP A 79 2.15 -2.75 14.72
N ALA A 80 2.72 -3.51 13.79
CA ALA A 80 3.32 -2.96 12.57
C ALA A 80 2.25 -2.65 11.50
N THR A 81 1.15 -3.42 11.49
CA THR A 81 0.06 -3.31 10.52
C THR A 81 -1.29 -3.59 11.20
N GLY A 82 -2.40 -3.23 10.54
CA GLY A 82 -3.75 -3.47 11.06
C GLY A 82 -4.25 -2.41 12.05
N PRO A 83 -5.33 -2.70 12.80
CA PRO A 83 -6.02 -1.71 13.62
C PRO A 83 -5.18 -1.20 14.80
N GLY A 84 -4.24 -2.01 15.32
CA GLY A 84 -3.32 -1.64 16.39
C GLY A 84 -2.11 -0.81 15.93
N ARG A 85 -1.92 -0.55 14.63
CA ARG A 85 -0.68 0.10 14.15
C ARG A 85 -0.51 1.54 14.65
N LEU A 86 -1.59 2.21 15.01
CA LEU A 86 -1.58 3.59 15.52
C LEU A 86 -1.70 3.65 17.05
N ASP A 87 -1.74 2.50 17.73
CA ASP A 87 -1.77 2.48 19.19
C ASP A 87 -0.36 2.59 19.77
N LEU A 88 -0.05 3.76 20.32
CA LEU A 88 1.25 4.11 20.89
C LEU A 88 1.47 3.42 22.24
N ILE A 89 2.18 2.30 22.30
CA ILE A 89 2.39 1.56 23.56
C ILE A 89 3.50 2.15 24.44
N GLY A 90 4.38 2.98 23.87
CA GLY A 90 5.49 3.56 24.63
C GLY A 90 6.20 4.67 23.88
N VAL A 91 6.90 5.52 24.64
CA VAL A 91 7.78 6.56 24.11
C VAL A 91 9.08 6.51 24.90
N GLU A 92 10.20 6.32 24.21
CA GLU A 92 11.52 6.39 24.80
C GLU A 92 12.15 7.75 24.52
N THR A 93 12.65 8.38 25.56
CA THR A 93 13.42 9.63 25.49
C THR A 93 14.87 9.36 25.91
N PRO A 94 15.81 10.29 25.67
CA PRO A 94 17.19 10.14 26.12
C PRO A 94 17.31 10.03 27.65
N HIS A 95 16.31 10.50 28.38
CA HIS A 95 16.22 10.44 29.84
C HIS A 95 15.53 9.17 30.36
N GLY A 96 15.18 8.24 29.46
CA GLY A 96 14.50 6.99 29.78
C GLY A 96 13.10 6.89 29.18
N PRO A 97 12.43 5.75 29.39
CA PRO A 97 11.07 5.53 28.93
C PRO A 97 10.08 6.43 29.67
N LEU A 98 9.07 6.90 28.94
CA LEU A 98 7.99 7.68 29.50
C LEU A 98 7.14 6.78 30.39
N SER A 99 6.88 7.20 31.63
CA SER A 99 6.03 6.46 32.57
C SER A 99 4.59 6.30 32.04
N ASP A 100 3.93 5.19 32.37
CA ASP A 100 2.56 4.89 31.93
C ASP A 100 1.56 6.03 32.19
N SER A 101 1.63 6.70 33.34
CA SER A 101 0.74 7.82 33.65
C SER A 101 0.93 9.01 32.71
N ARG A 102 2.19 9.32 32.35
CA ARG A 102 2.51 10.39 31.39
C ARG A 102 2.09 10.00 29.98
N LEU A 103 2.29 8.73 29.60
CA LEU A 103 1.84 8.22 28.31
C LEU A 103 0.31 8.29 28.18
N PHE A 104 -0.43 7.94 29.25
CA PHE A 104 -1.87 8.04 29.29
C PHE A 104 -2.36 9.49 29.10
N ILE A 105 -1.75 10.45 29.80
CA ILE A 105 -2.09 11.87 29.65
C ILE A 105 -1.78 12.36 28.22
N LEU A 106 -0.63 11.97 27.68
CA LEU A 106 -0.22 12.30 26.32
C LEU A 106 -1.24 11.79 25.28
N LYS A 107 -1.63 10.51 25.36
CA LYS A 107 -2.64 9.93 24.46
C LYS A 107 -3.98 10.66 24.55
N ARG A 108 -4.38 11.03 25.75
CA ARG A 108 -5.70 11.58 26.02
C ARG A 108 -5.78 13.05 25.61
N TRP A 109 -4.77 13.86 25.94
CA TRP A 109 -4.81 15.33 25.83
C TRP A 109 -3.68 15.95 24.99
N GLY A 110 -2.58 15.22 24.74
CA GLY A 110 -1.41 15.76 24.03
C GLY A 110 -1.46 15.59 22.51
N LEU A 111 -2.20 14.59 22.01
CA LEU A 111 -2.31 14.34 20.57
C LEU A 111 -3.48 15.15 19.98
N ALA A 112 -3.17 16.35 19.47
CA ALA A 112 -4.14 17.20 18.78
C ALA A 112 -4.03 17.04 17.24
N PRO A 113 -5.15 17.01 16.50
CA PRO A 113 -5.13 16.99 15.05
C PRO A 113 -4.35 18.20 14.50
N GLY A 114 -3.28 17.97 13.75
CA GLY A 114 -2.50 19.01 13.09
C GLY A 114 -1.33 19.60 13.89
N ALA A 115 -1.06 19.14 15.11
CA ALA A 115 0.10 19.57 15.92
C ALA A 115 1.43 18.91 15.48
N GLY A 116 1.67 18.84 14.17
CA GLY A 116 2.87 18.22 13.60
C GLY A 116 4.08 19.15 13.59
N LEU A 117 5.28 18.57 13.48
CA LEU A 117 6.53 19.31 13.37
C LEU A 117 6.61 20.07 12.04
N ALA A 118 7.11 21.31 12.07
CA ALA A 118 7.45 22.05 10.86
C ALA A 118 8.72 21.45 10.24
N VAL A 119 8.59 20.93 9.01
CA VAL A 119 9.74 20.42 8.25
C VAL A 119 10.57 21.62 7.81
N THR A 120 11.65 21.91 8.52
CA THR A 120 12.48 23.11 8.29
C THR A 120 13.72 22.84 7.44
N ASP A 121 14.09 21.57 7.25
CA ASP A 121 15.10 21.13 6.30
C ASP A 121 14.56 19.91 5.54
N SER A 122 13.51 20.13 4.73
CA SER A 122 13.39 19.28 3.55
C SER A 122 14.67 19.55 2.77
N PRO A 123 15.54 18.54 2.52
CA PRO A 123 16.70 18.75 1.67
C PRO A 123 16.19 19.43 0.40
N ALA A 124 16.82 20.54 0.02
CA ALA A 124 16.39 21.32 -1.14
C ALA A 124 16.09 20.32 -2.26
N PRO A 125 14.85 20.27 -2.78
CA PRO A 125 14.44 19.20 -3.66
C PRO A 125 15.43 19.18 -4.81
N TRP A 126 16.15 18.06 -4.96
CA TRP A 126 17.12 17.88 -6.03
C TRP A 126 16.47 18.05 -7.42
N LEU A 127 15.13 17.95 -7.46
CA LEU A 127 14.29 18.27 -8.59
C LEU A 127 13.06 19.10 -8.15
N ALA A 128 13.07 20.39 -8.45
CA ALA A 128 11.91 21.27 -8.28
C ALA A 128 11.09 21.30 -9.57
N LEU A 129 9.95 20.59 -9.58
CA LEU A 129 9.02 20.61 -10.70
C LEU A 129 7.95 21.69 -10.50
N PRO A 130 7.48 22.36 -11.56
CA PRO A 130 6.30 23.20 -11.46
C PRO A 130 5.08 22.35 -11.05
N PRO A 131 4.07 22.91 -10.34
CA PRO A 131 2.98 22.14 -9.74
C PRO A 131 2.25 21.21 -10.71
N TRP A 132 2.02 21.66 -11.96
CA TRP A 132 1.35 20.86 -12.98
C TRP A 132 2.17 19.63 -13.41
N ALA A 133 3.51 19.74 -13.44
CA ALA A 133 4.39 18.65 -13.82
C ALA A 133 4.56 17.65 -12.68
N ALA A 134 4.66 18.13 -11.44
CA ALA A 134 4.62 17.29 -10.25
C ALA A 134 3.30 16.49 -10.18
N TYR A 135 2.17 17.17 -10.41
CA TYR A 135 0.87 16.55 -10.47
C TYR A 135 0.76 15.54 -11.63
N GLY A 136 1.23 15.90 -12.82
CA GLY A 136 1.23 15.00 -13.98
C GLY A 136 2.08 13.75 -13.76
N LEU A 137 3.27 13.91 -13.18
CA LEU A 137 4.15 12.78 -12.81
C LEU A 137 3.48 11.90 -11.75
N GLN A 138 2.91 12.50 -10.71
CA GLN A 138 2.19 11.76 -9.68
C GLN A 138 1.01 11.00 -10.28
N GLN A 139 0.23 11.62 -11.16
CA GLN A 139 -0.88 10.96 -11.83
C GLN A 139 -0.40 9.83 -12.76
N GLY A 140 0.73 10.02 -13.45
CA GLY A 140 1.37 8.98 -14.25
C GLY A 140 1.83 7.81 -13.40
N MET A 141 2.44 8.08 -12.24
CA MET A 141 2.87 7.05 -11.30
C MET A 141 1.67 6.30 -10.70
N ASN A 142 0.61 7.04 -10.32
CA ASN A 142 -0.64 6.45 -9.83
C ASN A 142 -1.34 5.60 -10.91
N ALA A 143 -1.16 5.95 -12.20
CA ALA A 143 -1.74 5.22 -13.32
C ALA A 143 -0.95 3.94 -13.70
N LEU A 144 0.30 3.77 -13.26
CA LEU A 144 1.12 2.59 -13.60
C LEU A 144 0.46 1.27 -13.17
N GLY A 145 -0.08 1.22 -11.96
CA GLY A 145 -0.79 0.06 -11.42
C GLY A 145 -1.95 -0.39 -12.31
N PRO A 146 -2.99 0.46 -12.51
CA PRO A 146 -4.12 0.11 -13.39
C PRO A 146 -3.69 -0.08 -14.85
N ALA A 147 -2.70 0.66 -15.37
CA ALA A 147 -2.20 0.46 -16.73
C ALA A 147 -1.58 -0.94 -16.93
N ALA A 148 -0.80 -1.43 -15.96
CA ALA A 148 -0.24 -2.78 -15.99
C ALA A 148 -1.33 -3.86 -15.99
N LEU A 149 -2.37 -3.67 -15.17
CA LEU A 149 -3.54 -4.55 -15.15
C LEU A 149 -4.25 -4.57 -16.51
N PHE A 150 -4.55 -3.40 -17.08
CA PHE A 150 -5.22 -3.31 -18.38
C PHE A 150 -4.37 -3.87 -19.52
N ALA A 151 -3.05 -3.67 -19.49
CA ALA A 151 -2.14 -4.27 -20.46
C ALA A 151 -2.14 -5.81 -20.38
N ALA A 152 -2.12 -6.38 -19.16
CA ALA A 152 -2.22 -7.82 -18.96
C ALA A 152 -3.55 -8.37 -19.47
N LEU A 153 -4.67 -7.71 -19.15
CA LEU A 153 -6.00 -8.09 -19.65
C LEU A 153 -6.07 -8.01 -21.17
N ALA A 154 -5.64 -6.89 -21.78
CA ALA A 154 -5.63 -6.71 -23.22
C ALA A 154 -4.81 -7.79 -23.93
N THR A 155 -3.67 -8.18 -23.36
CA THR A 155 -2.83 -9.28 -23.87
C THR A 155 -3.57 -10.62 -23.81
N ALA A 156 -4.20 -10.93 -22.67
CA ALA A 156 -4.99 -12.16 -22.52
C ALA A 156 -6.18 -12.21 -23.50
N PHE A 157 -6.94 -11.12 -23.63
CA PHE A 157 -8.04 -11.01 -24.60
C PHE A 157 -7.56 -11.19 -26.04
N THR A 158 -6.43 -10.58 -26.39
CA THR A 158 -5.83 -10.70 -27.73
C THR A 158 -5.41 -12.15 -28.01
N LEU A 159 -4.79 -12.82 -27.06
CA LEU A 159 -4.40 -14.24 -27.17
C LEU A 159 -5.62 -15.16 -27.35
N ILE A 160 -6.64 -14.99 -26.51
CA ILE A 160 -7.86 -15.79 -26.59
C ILE A 160 -8.57 -15.55 -27.92
N HIS A 161 -8.66 -14.29 -28.34
CA HIS A 161 -9.26 -13.95 -29.62
C HIS A 161 -8.46 -14.51 -30.80
N GLY A 162 -7.13 -14.41 -30.77
CA GLY A 162 -6.26 -14.97 -31.80
C GLY A 162 -6.35 -16.50 -31.92
N LEU A 163 -6.55 -17.21 -30.81
CA LEU A 163 -6.70 -18.67 -30.80
C LEU A 163 -8.09 -19.15 -31.23
N THR A 164 -9.15 -18.43 -30.84
CA THR A 164 -10.54 -18.88 -31.02
C THR A 164 -11.25 -18.23 -32.21
N GLY A 165 -10.73 -17.12 -32.71
CA GLY A 165 -11.39 -16.26 -33.72
C GLY A 165 -12.69 -15.63 -33.23
N ARG A 166 -12.94 -15.60 -31.90
CA ARG A 166 -14.20 -15.17 -31.30
C ARG A 166 -13.97 -14.24 -30.12
N ILE A 167 -14.90 -13.34 -29.87
CA ILE A 167 -14.86 -12.42 -28.72
C ILE A 167 -15.66 -13.06 -27.59
N VAL A 168 -15.03 -13.30 -26.44
CA VAL A 168 -15.67 -13.84 -25.24
C VAL A 168 -15.64 -12.75 -24.17
N LEU A 169 -16.77 -12.08 -23.96
CA LEU A 169 -16.83 -10.93 -23.04
C LEU A 169 -16.74 -11.34 -21.56
N ALA A 170 -17.14 -12.57 -21.23
CA ALA A 170 -17.11 -13.11 -19.87
C ALA A 170 -15.70 -13.27 -19.26
N VAL A 171 -14.62 -13.15 -20.05
CA VAL A 171 -13.24 -13.31 -19.55
C VAL A 171 -12.88 -12.25 -18.50
N GLY A 172 -13.45 -11.04 -18.61
CA GLY A 172 -13.26 -9.98 -17.62
C GLY A 172 -13.77 -10.41 -16.23
N GLU A 173 -15.00 -10.90 -16.16
CA GLU A 173 -15.61 -11.38 -14.92
C GLU A 173 -14.90 -12.61 -14.34
N ILE A 174 -14.41 -13.51 -15.19
CA ILE A 174 -13.57 -14.64 -14.75
C ILE A 174 -12.25 -14.14 -14.13
N ALA A 175 -11.65 -13.08 -14.68
CA ALA A 175 -10.45 -12.49 -14.10
C ALA A 175 -10.74 -11.82 -12.74
N VAL A 176 -11.89 -11.15 -12.61
CA VAL A 176 -12.33 -10.52 -11.35
C VAL A 176 -12.54 -11.57 -10.25
N THR A 177 -13.22 -12.68 -10.55
CA THR A 177 -13.43 -13.77 -9.59
C THR A 177 -12.11 -14.42 -9.13
N GLY A 178 -11.15 -14.62 -10.04
CA GLY A 178 -9.80 -15.06 -9.69
C GLY A 178 -9.07 -14.06 -8.78
N GLY A 179 -9.15 -12.77 -9.08
CA GLY A 179 -8.59 -11.71 -8.25
C GLY A 179 -9.20 -11.65 -6.85
N ALA A 180 -10.52 -11.81 -6.74
CA ALA A 180 -11.22 -11.89 -5.47
C ALA A 180 -10.72 -13.06 -4.59
N ALA A 181 -10.42 -14.21 -5.20
CA ALA A 181 -9.85 -15.36 -4.48
C ALA A 181 -8.49 -15.02 -3.83
N VAL A 182 -7.62 -14.27 -4.52
CA VAL A 182 -6.34 -13.79 -3.94
C VAL A 182 -6.62 -12.94 -2.71
N LEU A 183 -7.52 -11.96 -2.84
CA LEU A 183 -7.82 -11.00 -1.76
C LEU A 183 -8.38 -11.69 -0.52
N VAL A 184 -9.33 -12.61 -0.73
CA VAL A 184 -9.94 -13.38 0.37
C VAL A 184 -8.89 -14.23 1.08
N LEU A 185 -8.08 -14.99 0.34
CA LEU A 185 -7.06 -15.85 0.94
C LEU A 185 -5.93 -15.08 1.61
N SER A 186 -5.44 -14.01 0.98
CA SER A 186 -4.40 -13.15 1.56
C SER A 186 -4.93 -12.42 2.79
N GLY A 187 -6.19 -11.96 2.77
CA GLY A 187 -6.84 -11.31 3.90
C GLY A 187 -7.08 -12.26 5.07
N LEU A 188 -7.47 -13.50 4.80
CA LEU A 188 -7.59 -14.57 5.82
C LEU A 188 -6.22 -14.91 6.40
N ALA A 189 -5.19 -15.05 5.55
CA ALA A 189 -3.82 -15.31 5.98
C ALA A 189 -3.28 -14.21 6.92
N ALA A 190 -3.58 -12.95 6.62
CA ALA A 190 -3.19 -11.82 7.46
C ALA A 190 -3.79 -11.85 8.88
N GLN A 191 -4.86 -12.63 9.12
CA GLN A 191 -5.41 -12.81 10.47
C GLN A 191 -4.51 -13.67 11.37
N PHE A 192 -3.67 -14.52 10.77
CA PHE A 192 -2.81 -15.47 11.49
C PHE A 192 -1.37 -14.98 11.66
N GLY A 193 -1.05 -13.78 11.17
CA GLY A 193 0.27 -13.19 11.32
C GLY A 193 0.65 -12.25 10.17
N ALA A 194 1.95 -11.96 10.05
CA ALA A 194 2.46 -11.12 8.99
C ALA A 194 2.27 -11.79 7.61
N LEU A 195 1.83 -11.00 6.62
CA LEU A 195 1.78 -11.43 5.23
C LEU A 195 3.18 -11.79 4.74
N THR A 196 3.44 -13.08 4.55
CA THR A 196 4.67 -13.57 3.92
C THR A 196 4.46 -13.80 2.42
N LEU A 197 5.56 -13.91 1.68
CA LEU A 197 5.57 -14.28 0.27
C LEU A 197 4.83 -15.59 -0.01
N ASP A 198 4.86 -16.54 0.92
CA ASP A 198 4.18 -17.83 0.78
C ASP A 198 2.65 -17.66 0.71
N HIS A 199 2.10 -16.73 1.51
CA HIS A 199 0.67 -16.44 1.50
C HIS A 199 0.23 -15.79 0.19
N VAL A 200 1.06 -14.89 -0.36
CA VAL A 200 0.82 -14.28 -1.67
C VAL A 200 0.90 -15.35 -2.77
N GLY A 201 1.92 -16.23 -2.71
CA GLY A 201 2.07 -17.35 -3.64
C GLY A 201 0.86 -18.28 -3.63
N LEU A 202 0.37 -18.64 -2.44
CA LEU A 202 -0.83 -19.46 -2.28
C LEU A 202 -2.09 -18.75 -2.81
N GLY A 203 -2.22 -17.45 -2.57
CA GLY A 203 -3.27 -16.62 -3.14
C GLY A 203 -3.26 -16.64 -4.67
N VAL A 204 -2.08 -16.49 -5.29
CA VAL A 204 -1.91 -16.56 -6.75
C VAL A 204 -2.30 -17.94 -7.30
N VAL A 205 -1.87 -19.03 -6.65
CA VAL A 205 -2.25 -20.39 -7.06
C VAL A 205 -3.77 -20.55 -7.01
N ALA A 206 -4.41 -20.09 -5.93
CA ALA A 206 -5.86 -20.16 -5.81
C ALA A 206 -6.59 -19.31 -6.85
N ALA A 207 -6.05 -18.14 -7.22
CA ALA A 207 -6.56 -17.31 -8.31
C ALA A 207 -6.58 -18.07 -9.63
N VAL A 208 -5.46 -18.73 -9.96
CA VAL A 208 -5.31 -19.51 -11.19
C VAL A 208 -6.28 -20.68 -11.19
N LEU A 209 -6.38 -21.43 -10.09
CA LEU A 209 -7.30 -22.56 -9.97
C LEU A 209 -8.75 -22.14 -10.09
N THR A 210 -9.14 -21.05 -9.41
CA THR A 210 -10.51 -20.53 -9.43
C THR A 210 -10.88 -20.00 -10.82
N GLY A 211 -10.00 -19.21 -11.44
CA GLY A 211 -10.18 -18.72 -12.81
C GLY A 211 -10.24 -19.85 -13.84
N ALA A 212 -9.38 -20.87 -13.71
CA ALA A 212 -9.39 -22.04 -14.57
C ALA A 212 -10.67 -22.88 -14.41
N LEU A 213 -11.16 -23.05 -13.17
CA LEU A 213 -12.41 -23.75 -12.89
C LEU A 213 -13.62 -22.99 -13.49
N TRP A 214 -13.68 -21.67 -13.33
CA TRP A 214 -14.71 -20.84 -13.95
C TRP A 214 -14.64 -20.88 -15.49
N ALA A 215 -13.45 -20.73 -16.07
CA ALA A 215 -13.27 -20.83 -17.51
C ALA A 215 -13.67 -22.21 -18.06
N TRP A 216 -13.31 -23.30 -17.35
CA TRP A 216 -13.67 -24.66 -17.74
C TRP A 216 -15.17 -24.91 -17.64
N THR A 217 -15.81 -24.51 -16.54
CA THR A 217 -17.27 -24.69 -16.35
C THR A 217 -18.07 -23.90 -17.38
N ILE A 218 -17.76 -22.61 -17.59
CA ILE A 218 -18.41 -21.78 -18.60
C ILE A 218 -18.16 -22.34 -20.01
N GLY A 219 -16.92 -22.74 -20.30
CA GLY A 219 -16.55 -23.35 -21.58
C GLY A 219 -17.36 -24.60 -21.88
N ARG A 220 -17.39 -25.56 -20.95
CA ARG A 220 -18.03 -26.88 -21.09
C ARG A 220 -19.55 -26.79 -21.14
N PHE A 221 -20.16 -26.02 -20.23
CA PHE A 221 -21.61 -26.03 -20.04
C PHE A 221 -22.34 -24.94 -20.81
N VAL A 222 -21.70 -23.79 -21.07
CA VAL A 222 -22.35 -22.65 -21.72
C VAL A 222 -21.89 -22.49 -23.16
N LEU A 223 -20.59 -22.51 -23.43
CA LEU A 223 -20.07 -22.14 -24.75
C LEU A 223 -20.05 -23.29 -25.75
N GLU A 224 -19.52 -24.46 -25.37
CA GLU A 224 -19.40 -25.67 -26.23
C GLU A 224 -20.71 -26.08 -26.94
N PRO A 225 -21.90 -26.04 -26.29
CA PRO A 225 -23.16 -26.40 -26.94
C PRO A 225 -23.52 -25.53 -28.16
N PHE A 226 -23.07 -24.27 -28.19
CA PHE A 226 -23.34 -23.35 -29.30
C PHE A 226 -22.26 -23.41 -30.39
N GLN A 227 -21.10 -24.01 -30.12
CA GLN A 227 -20.00 -24.07 -31.09
C GLN A 227 -20.33 -24.91 -32.32
N HIS A 228 -21.18 -25.94 -32.15
CA HIS A 228 -21.52 -26.91 -33.20
C HIS A 228 -22.76 -26.51 -34.02
N ARG A 229 -23.41 -25.38 -33.73
CA ARG A 229 -24.61 -24.91 -34.43
C ARG A 229 -24.25 -23.98 -35.60
N ARG A 230 -25.04 -24.02 -36.69
CA ARG A 230 -24.96 -23.02 -37.79
C ARG A 230 -25.17 -21.62 -37.20
N GLY A 231 -24.20 -20.71 -37.40
CA GLY A 231 -24.19 -19.38 -36.76
C GLY A 231 -23.50 -19.32 -35.38
N GLY A 232 -22.71 -20.33 -35.01
CA GLY A 232 -22.11 -20.48 -33.67
C GLY A 232 -21.31 -19.29 -33.12
N GLY A 233 -20.79 -18.39 -33.97
CA GLY A 233 -20.14 -17.16 -33.50
C GLY A 233 -21.10 -16.20 -32.78
N GLN A 234 -22.30 -16.02 -33.33
CA GLN A 234 -23.32 -15.13 -32.77
C GLN A 234 -23.94 -15.72 -31.51
N GLY A 235 -24.14 -17.04 -31.48
CA GLY A 235 -24.59 -17.77 -30.29
C GLY A 235 -23.58 -17.69 -29.13
N VAL A 236 -22.28 -17.85 -29.41
CA VAL A 236 -21.22 -17.71 -28.40
C VAL A 236 -21.14 -16.28 -27.85
N LEU A 237 -21.31 -15.27 -28.70
CA LEU A 237 -21.33 -13.87 -28.26
C LEU A 237 -22.48 -13.61 -27.28
N ILE A 238 -23.72 -13.96 -27.66
CA ILE A 238 -24.92 -13.80 -26.82
C ILE A 238 -24.77 -14.57 -25.51
N ALA A 239 -24.30 -15.81 -25.57
CA ALA A 239 -24.07 -16.63 -24.38
C ALA A 239 -23.02 -16.00 -23.46
N SER A 240 -21.93 -15.44 -24.01
CA SER A 240 -20.89 -14.77 -23.21
C SER A 240 -21.40 -13.49 -22.54
N ILE A 241 -22.30 -12.74 -23.17
CA ILE A 241 -22.97 -11.58 -22.55
C ILE A 241 -23.87 -12.05 -21.41
N GLY A 242 -24.66 -13.11 -21.63
CA GLY A 242 -25.52 -13.68 -20.60
C GLY A 242 -24.75 -14.12 -19.36
N VAL A 243 -23.58 -14.73 -19.54
CA VAL A 243 -22.68 -15.12 -18.44
C VAL A 243 -22.12 -13.89 -17.72
N ALA A 244 -21.67 -12.86 -18.46
CA ALA A 244 -21.13 -11.64 -17.88
C ALA A 244 -22.17 -10.83 -17.07
N LEU A 245 -23.46 -10.98 -17.35
CA LEU A 245 -24.53 -10.32 -16.58
C LEU A 245 -24.89 -11.06 -15.27
N VAL A 246 -24.53 -12.33 -15.16
CA VAL A 246 -24.88 -13.18 -14.00
C VAL A 246 -23.75 -13.28 -12.99
N LEU A 247 -22.50 -13.22 -13.46
CA LEU A 247 -21.31 -13.11 -12.62
C LEU A 247 -21.24 -11.73 -11.95
#